data_AF-A0A9W6X032-F1
#
_entry.id   AF-A0A9W6X032-F1
#
_cell.length_a   1.000
_cell.length_b   1.000
_cell.length_c   1.000
_cell.angle_alpha   90.00
_cell.angle_beta   90.00
_cell.angle_gamma   90.00
#
_symmetry.space_group_name_H-M   'P 1'
#
loop_
_entity.id
_entity.type
_entity.pdbx_description
1 polymer ?
#
loop_
_entity_poly.entity_id
_entity_poly.type
_entity_poly.pdbx_seq_one_letter_code
_entity_poly.pdbx_strand_id
1 'polypeptide(L)'
;MPNFVWHVPNGANIPEAPAIGHVMTDFPRRNVFGQDFESAGLEWTKELCETDSDKDGQTNGQELGDPCCEWTIGSSPAWSSGISHPGDATKTSDPARLAAIRCISATSESESAPELGHAVHDWPERNAFGQDFDDAGRRWSVKFCQSDSDGDGQTNGQELGDPCCEWDEISGGSPLWSDGLSHPGDPDQTADASRWESLECAGMKEEL
;
A
#
# COMPACT_ATOMS: atom_id res chain seq x y z
N MET A 1 12.64 26.41 12.98
CA MET A 1 11.23 26.09 12.66
C MET A 1 11.24 24.90 11.72
N PRO A 2 10.64 23.76 12.08
CA PRO A 2 10.42 22.69 11.12
C PRO A 2 9.61 23.27 9.96
N ASN A 3 10.07 23.01 8.74
CA ASN A 3 9.44 23.55 7.55
C ASN A 3 8.19 22.72 7.24
N PHE A 4 7.01 23.27 7.55
CA PHE A 4 5.68 22.68 7.35
C PHE A 4 5.51 22.01 5.99
N VAL A 5 6.11 22.62 4.98
CA VAL A 5 6.09 22.22 3.56
C VAL A 5 6.55 20.77 3.33
N TRP A 6 7.42 20.22 4.18
CA TRP A 6 7.97 18.87 4.00
C TRP A 6 7.24 17.77 4.76
N HIS A 7 6.32 18.14 5.65
CA HIS A 7 5.61 17.21 6.51
C HIS A 7 4.19 16.93 6.04
N VAL A 8 3.82 17.45 4.86
CA VAL A 8 2.49 17.27 4.25
C VAL A 8 2.65 17.00 2.75
N PRO A 9 1.78 16.20 2.13
CA PRO A 9 1.83 15.95 0.70
C PRO A 9 1.64 17.26 -0.08
N ASN A 10 2.42 17.44 -1.14
CA ASN A 10 2.39 18.64 -1.99
C ASN A 10 2.49 19.99 -1.27
N GLY A 11 2.99 20.06 -0.03
CA GLY A 11 3.04 21.31 0.74
C GLY A 11 3.83 22.45 0.08
N ALA A 12 4.72 22.12 -0.87
CA ALA A 12 5.50 23.09 -1.66
C ALA A 12 4.85 23.46 -2.99
N ASN A 13 3.88 22.66 -3.44
CA ASN A 13 3.39 22.65 -4.81
C ASN A 13 2.04 23.37 -4.94
N ILE A 14 1.45 23.85 -3.83
CA ILE A 14 0.21 24.62 -3.87
C ILE A 14 0.48 25.98 -4.53
N PRO A 15 -0.21 26.30 -5.64
CA PRO A 15 -0.07 27.59 -6.30
C PRO A 15 -0.38 28.73 -5.33
N GLU A 16 0.48 29.76 -5.31
CA GLU A 16 0.28 31.00 -4.55
C GLU A 16 0.21 30.85 -3.01
N ALA A 17 0.54 29.68 -2.44
CA ALA A 17 0.53 29.45 -1.00
C ALA A 17 1.88 28.93 -0.46
N PRO A 18 2.91 29.81 -0.35
CA PRO A 18 4.24 29.42 0.14
C PRO A 18 4.25 28.95 1.61
N ALA A 19 3.16 29.18 2.36
CA ALA A 19 2.99 28.78 3.74
C ALA A 19 1.57 28.23 3.98
N ILE A 20 1.33 26.99 3.54
CA ILE A 20 0.05 26.28 3.61
C ILE A 20 -0.68 26.34 4.97
N GLY A 21 0.05 26.37 6.09
CA GLY A 21 -0.52 26.43 7.43
C GLY A 21 -0.74 27.84 7.99
N HIS A 22 -0.50 28.89 7.20
CA HIS A 22 -0.49 30.28 7.68
C HIS A 22 -1.38 31.21 6.88
N VAL A 23 -1.82 32.27 7.53
CA VAL A 23 -2.48 33.40 6.86
C VAL A 23 -1.40 34.28 6.24
N MET A 24 -1.33 34.36 4.91
CA MET A 24 -0.26 35.09 4.20
C MET A 24 -0.15 36.57 4.60
N THR A 25 -1.26 37.22 4.92
CA THR A 25 -1.31 38.65 5.27
C THR A 25 -0.96 38.94 6.73
N ASP A 26 -0.81 37.93 7.59
CA ASP A 26 -0.62 38.11 9.04
C ASP A 26 0.25 37.00 9.66
N PHE A 27 1.52 36.92 9.25
CA PHE A 27 2.48 35.97 9.80
C PHE A 27 2.89 36.35 11.24
N PRO A 28 2.91 35.42 12.23
CA PRO A 28 2.86 33.95 12.11
C PRO A 28 1.48 33.32 12.37
N ARG A 29 0.37 34.04 12.22
CA ARG A 29 -0.97 33.47 12.47
C ARG A 29 -1.21 32.25 11.59
N ARG A 30 -1.69 31.18 12.20
CA ARG A 30 -2.08 29.94 11.50
C ARG A 30 -3.49 30.08 10.93
N ASN A 31 -3.74 29.46 9.78
CA ASN A 31 -5.12 29.27 9.28
C ASN A 31 -5.77 28.06 9.99
N VAL A 32 -6.95 27.64 9.56
CA VAL A 32 -7.67 26.51 10.18
C VAL A 32 -6.87 25.21 10.04
N PHE A 33 -6.40 24.88 8.83
CA PHE A 33 -5.51 23.75 8.60
C PHE A 33 -4.25 23.76 9.48
N GLY A 34 -3.59 24.90 9.61
CA GLY A 34 -2.38 25.03 10.44
C GLY A 34 -2.64 24.81 11.93
N GLN A 35 -3.84 25.10 12.42
CA GLN A 35 -4.27 24.82 13.79
C GLN A 35 -4.56 23.32 13.99
N ASP A 36 -5.21 22.68 13.02
CA ASP A 36 -5.47 21.24 13.05
C ASP A 36 -4.16 20.45 12.94
N PHE A 37 -3.23 20.89 12.09
CA PHE A 37 -1.88 20.34 12.02
C PHE A 37 -1.09 20.53 13.31
N GLU A 38 -1.26 21.65 14.02
CA GLU A 38 -0.67 21.83 15.37
C GLU A 38 -1.25 20.82 16.37
N SER A 39 -2.56 20.64 16.33
CA SER A 39 -3.29 19.74 17.22
C SER A 39 -2.92 18.27 16.96
N ALA A 40 -2.59 17.93 15.71
CA ALA A 40 -2.03 16.64 15.31
C ALA A 40 -0.53 16.49 15.62
N GLY A 41 0.09 17.40 16.37
CA GLY A 41 1.49 17.30 16.76
C GLY A 41 2.49 17.71 15.67
N LEU A 42 2.03 18.41 14.62
CA LEU A 42 2.81 18.77 13.42
C LEU A 42 3.21 17.55 12.58
N GLU A 43 2.37 16.51 12.59
CA GLU A 43 2.54 15.29 11.81
C GLU A 43 1.35 15.09 10.86
N TRP A 44 1.63 14.53 9.68
CA TRP A 44 0.58 14.08 8.76
C TRP A 44 -0.01 12.78 9.25
N THR A 45 -0.96 12.90 10.18
CA THR A 45 -1.71 11.77 10.73
C THR A 45 -2.87 11.41 9.83
N LYS A 46 -3.36 10.18 9.96
CA LYS A 46 -4.56 9.74 9.23
C LYS A 46 -5.76 10.60 9.61
N GLU A 47 -5.91 10.91 10.89
CA GLU A 47 -6.99 11.75 11.41
C GLU A 47 -6.95 13.15 10.79
N LEU A 48 -5.77 13.76 10.68
CA LEU A 48 -5.62 15.05 10.02
C LEU A 48 -5.93 14.94 8.53
N CYS A 49 -5.44 13.92 7.84
CA CYS A 49 -5.70 13.71 6.42
C CYS A 49 -7.21 13.58 6.11
N GLU A 50 -7.96 12.89 6.98
CA GLU A 50 -9.41 12.70 6.86
C GLU A 50 -10.22 13.91 7.33
N THR A 51 -9.59 14.88 8.00
CA THR A 51 -10.25 16.10 8.46
C THR A 51 -10.52 17.06 7.30
N ASP A 52 -11.73 17.61 7.26
CA ASP A 52 -12.11 18.75 6.41
C ASP A 52 -11.95 20.04 7.24
N SER A 53 -10.74 20.64 7.19
CA SER A 53 -10.36 21.72 8.11
C SER A 53 -11.11 23.02 7.82
N ASP A 54 -11.35 23.32 6.55
CA ASP A 54 -12.01 24.56 6.11
C ASP A 54 -13.50 24.41 5.79
N LYS A 55 -14.02 23.18 5.83
CA LYS A 55 -15.44 22.82 5.75
C LYS A 55 -16.04 23.04 4.38
N ASP A 56 -15.25 22.79 3.34
CA ASP A 56 -15.68 22.88 1.94
C ASP A 56 -16.30 21.57 1.41
N GLY A 57 -16.25 20.50 2.20
CA GLY A 57 -16.75 19.17 1.87
C GLY A 57 -15.69 18.20 1.32
N GLN A 58 -14.42 18.61 1.26
CA GLN A 58 -13.28 17.76 0.94
C GLN A 58 -12.35 17.61 2.14
N THR A 59 -11.67 16.47 2.22
CA THR A 59 -10.67 16.27 3.27
C THR A 59 -9.32 16.88 2.88
N ASN A 60 -8.49 17.21 3.88
CA ASN A 60 -7.13 17.71 3.66
C ASN A 60 -6.34 16.78 2.71
N GLY A 61 -6.53 15.46 2.82
CA GLY A 61 -5.92 14.47 1.94
C GLY A 61 -6.40 14.57 0.49
N GLN A 62 -7.70 14.71 0.26
CA GLN A 62 -8.25 14.92 -1.08
C GLN A 62 -7.67 16.16 -1.74
N GLU A 63 -7.49 17.24 -0.97
CA GLU A 63 -6.97 18.49 -1.48
C GLU A 63 -5.46 18.45 -1.76
N LEU A 64 -4.70 17.77 -0.90
CA LEU A 64 -3.25 17.69 -0.97
C LEU A 64 -2.72 16.52 -1.78
N GLY A 65 -3.61 15.73 -2.39
CA GLY A 65 -3.22 14.61 -3.26
C GLY A 65 -2.86 13.34 -2.51
N ASP A 66 -3.38 13.18 -1.31
CA ASP A 66 -3.39 11.95 -0.51
C ASP A 66 -4.84 11.58 -0.11
N PRO A 67 -5.72 11.27 -1.07
CA PRO A 67 -7.14 11.02 -0.81
C PRO A 67 -7.41 9.80 0.07
N CYS A 68 -6.43 8.90 0.19
CA CYS A 68 -6.54 7.64 0.92
C CYS A 68 -5.77 7.64 2.24
N CYS A 69 -5.10 8.75 2.58
CA CYS A 69 -4.36 8.91 3.81
C CYS A 69 -3.23 7.88 3.99
N GLU A 70 -2.53 7.61 2.89
CA GLU A 70 -1.43 6.63 2.80
C GLU A 70 -0.07 7.31 2.61
N TRP A 71 -0.05 8.63 2.39
CA TRP A 71 1.20 9.34 2.17
C TRP A 71 2.05 9.37 3.43
N THR A 72 3.35 9.12 3.24
CA THR A 72 4.37 9.19 4.27
C THR A 72 5.49 10.12 3.83
N ILE A 73 6.23 10.70 4.79
CA ILE A 73 7.31 11.64 4.50
C ILE A 73 8.32 11.01 3.53
N GLY A 74 8.51 11.66 2.38
CA GLY A 74 9.42 11.21 1.32
C GLY A 74 8.77 10.36 0.22
N SER A 75 7.54 9.90 0.41
CA SER A 75 6.77 9.17 -0.61
C SER A 75 6.17 10.12 -1.66
N SER A 76 5.76 9.58 -2.79
CA SER A 76 5.02 10.35 -3.80
C SER A 76 3.55 10.43 -3.42
N PRO A 77 2.91 11.61 -3.49
CA PRO A 77 1.46 11.72 -3.34
C PRO A 77 0.76 11.01 -4.51
N ALA A 78 -0.49 10.60 -4.31
CA ALA A 78 -1.31 9.99 -5.36
C ALA A 78 -1.44 10.92 -6.58
N TRP A 79 -1.38 12.24 -6.35
CA TRP A 79 -1.17 13.22 -7.41
C TRP A 79 -0.57 14.52 -6.93
N SER A 80 -0.09 15.32 -7.88
CA SER A 80 0.51 16.64 -7.65
C SER A 80 -0.14 17.77 -8.47
N SER A 81 -1.17 17.45 -9.27
CA SER A 81 -1.90 18.41 -10.10
C SER A 81 -3.35 18.54 -9.64
N GLY A 82 -3.96 19.70 -9.86
CA GLY A 82 -5.35 19.93 -9.44
C GLY A 82 -5.56 19.80 -7.93
N ILE A 83 -4.50 20.09 -7.14
CA ILE A 83 -4.54 20.22 -5.68
C ILE A 83 -5.13 21.57 -5.29
N SER A 84 -5.67 21.66 -4.08
CA SER A 84 -6.26 22.88 -3.50
C SER A 84 -5.66 23.21 -2.14
N HIS A 85 -6.16 24.28 -1.51
CA HIS A 85 -5.58 24.83 -0.29
C HIS A 85 -6.48 24.48 0.92
N PRO A 86 -6.05 23.60 1.84
CA PRO A 86 -6.91 23.00 2.87
C PRO A 86 -7.33 23.93 4.02
N GLY A 87 -6.99 25.21 3.91
CA GLY A 87 -7.40 26.27 4.81
C GLY A 87 -8.20 27.37 4.13
N ASP A 88 -8.68 27.15 2.90
CA ASP A 88 -9.43 28.10 2.09
C ASP A 88 -10.59 27.41 1.35
N ALA A 89 -11.76 27.44 1.99
CA ALA A 89 -12.98 26.79 1.49
C ALA A 89 -13.50 27.31 0.12
N THR A 90 -12.86 28.32 -0.46
CA THR A 90 -13.14 28.78 -1.83
C THR A 90 -12.35 28.00 -2.89
N LYS A 91 -11.44 27.11 -2.47
CA LYS A 91 -10.52 26.36 -3.32
C LYS A 91 -10.78 24.88 -3.14
N THR A 92 -11.38 24.26 -4.14
CA THR A 92 -11.61 22.82 -4.15
C THR A 92 -10.77 22.11 -5.21
N SER A 93 -10.48 20.82 -4.98
CA SER A 93 -9.92 19.94 -6.00
C SER A 93 -11.04 19.43 -6.91
N ASP A 94 -10.69 18.92 -8.09
CA ASP A 94 -11.70 18.49 -9.08
C ASP A 94 -12.54 17.30 -8.54
N PRO A 95 -13.85 17.45 -8.31
CA PRO A 95 -14.69 16.38 -7.80
C PRO A 95 -14.75 15.16 -8.72
N ALA A 96 -14.58 15.32 -10.03
CA ALA A 96 -14.55 14.21 -10.97
C ALA A 96 -13.29 13.34 -10.78
N ARG A 97 -12.17 13.97 -10.39
CA ARG A 97 -10.96 13.26 -9.99
C ARG A 97 -11.19 12.48 -8.70
N LEU A 98 -11.88 13.10 -7.73
CA LEU A 98 -12.19 12.45 -6.46
C LEU A 98 -13.12 11.25 -6.63
N ALA A 99 -14.12 11.36 -7.50
CA ALA A 99 -15.06 10.28 -7.81
C ALA A 99 -14.42 9.04 -8.46
N ALA A 100 -13.26 9.20 -9.11
CA ALA A 100 -12.53 8.10 -9.73
C ALA A 100 -11.68 7.30 -8.73
N ILE A 101 -11.53 7.78 -7.49
CA ILE A 101 -10.64 7.17 -6.50
C ILE A 101 -11.39 6.09 -5.75
N ARG A 102 -10.73 4.95 -5.62
CA ARG A 102 -11.14 3.89 -4.72
C ARG A 102 -10.06 3.74 -3.67
N CYS A 103 -10.21 4.51 -2.59
CA CYS A 103 -9.47 4.21 -1.39
C CYS A 103 -9.99 2.88 -0.90
N ILE A 104 -9.08 1.93 -0.70
CA ILE A 104 -9.43 0.66 -0.09
C ILE A 104 -9.65 1.00 1.37
N SER A 105 -10.86 1.43 1.73
CA SER A 105 -11.26 1.50 3.13
C SER A 105 -11.04 0.11 3.67
N ALA A 106 -10.20 0.00 4.70
CA ALA A 106 -10.03 -1.21 5.48
C ALA A 106 -11.35 -1.56 6.18
N THR A 107 -12.30 -2.06 5.41
CA THR A 107 -13.37 -2.96 5.81
C THR A 107 -13.21 -4.27 5.05
N SER A 108 -11.95 -4.68 4.88
CA SER A 108 -11.59 -6.09 4.93
C SER A 108 -11.19 -6.30 6.38
N GLU A 109 -11.76 -7.30 7.04
CA GLU A 109 -11.15 -7.86 8.24
C GLU A 109 -9.68 -8.13 7.89
N SER A 110 -8.77 -7.25 8.34
CA SER A 110 -7.40 -7.65 8.56
C SER A 110 -7.45 -8.52 9.81
N GLU A 111 -7.83 -9.78 9.66
CA GLU A 111 -7.00 -10.77 10.31
C GLU A 111 -5.59 -10.43 9.85
N SER A 112 -4.71 -10.15 10.81
CA SER A 112 -3.28 -10.13 10.54
C SER A 112 -3.01 -11.36 9.68
N ALA A 113 -2.74 -11.17 8.39
CA ALA A 113 -2.33 -12.27 7.54
C ALA A 113 -1.25 -12.98 8.35
N PRO A 114 -1.42 -14.28 8.66
CA PRO A 114 -0.40 -15.02 9.36
C PRO A 114 0.93 -14.71 8.68
N GLU A 115 1.94 -14.36 9.47
CA GLU A 115 3.27 -14.15 8.93
C GLU A 115 3.60 -15.37 8.05
N LEU A 116 3.92 -15.14 6.77
CA LEU A 116 4.01 -16.20 5.74
C LEU A 116 4.80 -17.42 6.18
N GLY A 117 5.84 -17.24 7.01
CA GLY A 117 6.70 -18.31 7.50
C GLY A 117 6.54 -18.69 8.98
N HIS A 118 5.59 -18.12 9.72
CA HIS A 118 5.46 -18.34 11.16
C HIS A 118 4.08 -18.88 11.53
N ALA A 119 4.05 -19.68 12.61
CA ALA A 119 2.79 -20.13 13.17
C ALA A 119 2.07 -18.95 13.85
N VAL A 120 0.76 -18.83 13.59
CA VAL A 120 -0.09 -17.83 14.24
C VAL A 120 -0.02 -18.04 15.76
N HIS A 121 0.47 -17.03 16.49
CA HIS A 121 0.55 -16.93 17.95
C HIS A 121 1.74 -17.55 18.72
N ASP A 122 2.71 -18.22 18.07
CA ASP A 122 3.86 -18.82 18.78
C ASP A 122 5.22 -18.44 18.17
N TRP A 123 5.58 -17.15 18.22
CA TRP A 123 6.98 -16.75 17.95
C TRP A 123 7.93 -17.47 18.93
N PRO A 124 8.94 -18.23 18.45
CA PRO A 124 9.58 -18.17 17.13
C PRO A 124 9.28 -19.33 16.14
N GLU A 125 8.25 -20.15 16.38
CA GLU A 125 7.98 -21.36 15.57
C GLU A 125 7.63 -21.02 14.11
N ARG A 126 8.21 -21.82 13.19
CA ARG A 126 7.98 -21.71 11.74
C ARG A 126 6.84 -22.64 11.32
N ASN A 127 5.94 -22.16 10.48
CA ASN A 127 4.98 -23.02 9.78
C ASN A 127 5.72 -23.86 8.70
N ALA A 128 5.01 -24.74 7.99
CA ALA A 128 5.63 -25.63 7.01
C ALA A 128 6.31 -24.86 5.86
N PHE A 129 5.67 -23.80 5.36
CA PHE A 129 6.28 -22.87 4.40
C PHE A 129 7.58 -22.25 4.90
N GLY A 130 7.59 -21.77 6.14
CA GLY A 130 8.77 -21.16 6.76
C GLY A 130 9.92 -22.15 6.94
N GLN A 131 9.61 -23.41 7.25
CA GLN A 131 10.61 -24.48 7.33
C GLN A 131 11.19 -24.79 5.94
N ASP A 132 10.33 -24.92 4.93
CA ASP A 132 10.74 -25.15 3.55
C ASP A 132 11.57 -23.97 2.99
N PHE A 133 11.24 -22.74 3.40
CA PHE A 133 12.00 -21.55 3.03
C PHE A 133 13.40 -21.54 3.68
N ASP A 134 13.49 -21.92 4.97
CA ASP A 134 14.76 -22.09 5.66
C ASP A 134 15.61 -23.20 5.00
N ASP A 135 15.01 -24.34 4.64
CA ASP A 135 15.66 -25.46 3.94
C ASP A 135 16.09 -25.10 2.51
N ALA A 136 15.35 -24.20 1.85
CA ALA A 136 15.74 -23.60 0.56
C ALA A 136 16.87 -22.55 0.71
N GLY A 137 17.38 -22.33 1.92
CA GLY A 137 18.43 -21.36 2.20
C GLY A 137 17.92 -19.92 2.13
N ARG A 138 16.64 -19.70 2.39
CA ARG A 138 15.93 -18.40 2.35
C ARG A 138 16.01 -17.71 1.00
N ARG A 139 15.87 -18.50 -0.06
CA ARG A 139 15.89 -18.00 -1.44
C ARG A 139 14.73 -18.59 -2.19
N TRP A 140 14.10 -17.76 -3.02
CA TRP A 140 13.13 -18.23 -3.99
C TRP A 140 13.87 -19.03 -5.07
N SER A 141 13.89 -20.35 -4.89
CA SER A 141 14.47 -21.28 -5.85
C SER A 141 13.35 -21.98 -6.59
N VAL A 142 13.61 -22.46 -7.81
CA VAL A 142 12.62 -23.24 -8.58
C VAL A 142 12.07 -24.40 -7.76
N LYS A 143 12.93 -25.09 -6.99
CA LYS A 143 12.51 -26.19 -6.11
C LYS A 143 11.55 -25.71 -5.02
N PHE A 144 11.84 -24.59 -4.36
CA PHE A 144 10.99 -24.03 -3.31
C PHE A 144 9.66 -23.53 -3.87
N CYS A 145 9.68 -22.85 -5.01
CA CYS A 145 8.49 -22.39 -5.70
C CYS A 145 7.55 -23.53 -6.14
N GLN A 146 8.12 -24.69 -6.54
CA GLN A 146 7.35 -25.89 -6.89
C GLN A 146 6.92 -26.75 -5.70
N SER A 147 7.34 -26.40 -4.49
CA SER A 147 6.93 -27.13 -3.28
C SER A 147 5.51 -26.76 -2.92
N ASP A 148 4.75 -27.75 -2.49
CA ASP A 148 3.43 -27.64 -1.87
C ASP A 148 3.67 -27.72 -0.36
N SER A 149 3.84 -26.57 0.28
CA SER A 149 4.38 -26.49 1.63
C SER A 149 3.35 -26.83 2.71
N ASP A 150 2.07 -26.57 2.48
CA ASP A 150 0.99 -26.91 3.43
C ASP A 150 0.16 -28.15 3.03
N GLY A 151 0.35 -28.68 1.82
CA GLY A 151 -0.26 -29.91 1.35
C GLY A 151 -1.68 -29.74 0.81
N ASP A 152 -2.07 -28.53 0.41
CA ASP A 152 -3.39 -28.24 -0.16
C ASP A 152 -3.51 -28.66 -1.64
N GLY A 153 -2.40 -29.07 -2.26
CA GLY A 153 -2.30 -29.48 -3.66
C GLY A 153 -1.92 -28.37 -4.63
N GLN A 154 -1.63 -27.17 -4.14
CA GLN A 154 -1.04 -26.07 -4.89
C GLN A 154 0.42 -25.87 -4.52
N THR A 155 1.19 -25.29 -5.42
CA THR A 155 2.59 -24.94 -5.12
C THR A 155 2.70 -23.52 -4.58
N ASN A 156 3.74 -23.27 -3.80
CA ASN A 156 4.11 -21.94 -3.31
C ASN A 156 4.08 -20.88 -4.43
N GLY A 157 4.53 -21.24 -5.63
CA GLY A 157 4.45 -20.42 -6.84
C GLY A 157 3.03 -20.13 -7.32
N GLN A 158 2.14 -21.13 -7.35
CA GLN A 158 0.74 -20.91 -7.73
C GLN A 158 0.05 -19.95 -6.74
N GLU A 159 0.39 -20.05 -5.46
CA GLU A 159 -0.24 -19.25 -4.42
C GLU A 159 0.32 -17.83 -4.33
N LEU A 160 1.62 -17.66 -4.55
CA LEU A 160 2.33 -16.37 -4.49
C LEU A 160 2.49 -15.69 -5.86
N GLY A 161 1.85 -16.22 -6.90
CA GLY A 161 1.72 -15.58 -8.21
C GLY A 161 2.88 -15.82 -9.18
N ASP A 162 3.73 -16.80 -8.90
CA ASP A 162 4.77 -17.31 -9.77
C ASP A 162 4.54 -18.81 -10.12
N PRO A 163 3.42 -19.16 -10.77
CA PRO A 163 3.07 -20.57 -11.05
C PRO A 163 4.10 -21.28 -11.96
N CYS A 164 4.92 -20.51 -12.68
CA CYS A 164 5.94 -21.04 -13.58
C CYS A 164 7.33 -21.06 -12.95
N CYS A 165 7.49 -20.55 -11.73
CA CYS A 165 8.77 -20.48 -11.03
C CYS A 165 9.85 -19.74 -11.83
N GLU A 166 9.43 -18.69 -12.52
CA GLU A 166 10.27 -17.84 -13.36
C GLU A 166 10.66 -16.55 -12.64
N TRP A 167 10.00 -16.22 -11.53
CA TRP A 167 10.38 -15.06 -10.74
C TRP A 167 11.75 -15.26 -10.13
N ASP A 168 12.61 -14.26 -10.30
CA ASP A 168 13.89 -14.22 -9.63
C ASP A 168 14.22 -12.80 -9.16
N GLU A 169 14.79 -12.73 -7.96
CA GLU A 169 15.10 -11.48 -7.26
C GLU A 169 16.19 -10.66 -7.97
N ILE A 170 17.01 -11.28 -8.82
CA ILE A 170 18.23 -10.69 -9.37
C ILE A 170 18.00 -10.04 -10.75
N SER A 171 17.09 -10.61 -11.56
CA SER A 171 16.76 -10.15 -12.90
C SER A 171 15.72 -9.03 -12.90
N GLY A 172 15.04 -8.81 -11.77
CA GLY A 172 14.00 -7.79 -11.63
C GLY A 172 12.71 -8.15 -12.36
N GLY A 173 12.45 -9.44 -12.58
CA GLY A 173 11.15 -9.92 -13.02
C GLY A 173 10.07 -9.63 -11.98
N SER A 174 8.82 -9.53 -12.42
CA SER A 174 7.65 -9.53 -11.53
C SER A 174 7.00 -10.91 -11.57
N PRO A 175 6.40 -11.38 -10.47
CA PRO A 175 5.51 -12.53 -10.53
C PRO A 175 4.40 -12.26 -11.55
N LEU A 176 3.84 -13.32 -12.11
CA LEU A 176 2.85 -13.24 -13.17
C LEU A 176 1.57 -12.50 -12.72
N TRP A 177 1.24 -12.58 -11.43
CA TRP A 177 0.23 -11.73 -10.81
C TRP A 177 0.58 -11.37 -9.37
N SER A 178 -0.12 -10.35 -8.84
CA SER A 178 0.07 -9.85 -7.47
C SER A 178 -1.26 -9.64 -6.72
N ASP A 179 -2.39 -9.97 -7.34
CA ASP A 179 -3.72 -10.00 -6.77
C ASP A 179 -4.19 -11.46 -6.60
N GLY A 180 -5.20 -11.73 -5.76
CA GLY A 180 -5.77 -13.09 -5.62
C GLY A 180 -4.78 -14.17 -5.19
N LEU A 181 -3.83 -13.81 -4.32
CA LEU A 181 -2.85 -14.72 -3.70
C LEU A 181 -3.50 -15.49 -2.54
N SER A 182 -2.96 -16.67 -2.22
CA SER A 182 -3.28 -17.43 -0.99
C SER A 182 -2.06 -17.59 -0.10
N HIS A 183 -2.25 -18.09 1.11
CA HIS A 183 -1.20 -18.24 2.10
C HIS A 183 -0.59 -19.65 2.02
N PRO A 184 0.67 -19.81 1.54
CA PRO A 184 1.28 -21.11 1.21
C PRO A 184 1.72 -21.99 2.40
N GLY A 185 1.29 -21.59 3.59
CA GLY A 185 1.49 -22.30 4.85
C GLY A 185 0.17 -22.55 5.58
N ASP A 186 -0.96 -22.36 4.91
CA ASP A 186 -2.31 -22.52 5.43
C ASP A 186 -3.17 -23.34 4.45
N PRO A 187 -3.38 -24.64 4.72
CA PRO A 187 -4.03 -25.55 3.78
C PRO A 187 -5.52 -25.29 3.56
N ASP A 188 -6.12 -24.38 4.33
CA ASP A 188 -7.50 -23.95 4.13
C ASP A 188 -7.63 -22.78 3.12
N GLN A 189 -6.50 -22.22 2.65
CA GLN A 189 -6.46 -21.11 1.72
C GLN A 189 -5.88 -21.53 0.37
N THR A 190 -6.71 -21.49 -0.67
CA THR A 190 -6.27 -21.79 -2.05
C THR A 190 -6.40 -20.59 -2.98
N ALA A 191 -5.55 -20.51 -4.00
CA ALA A 191 -5.66 -19.51 -5.07
C ALA A 191 -6.57 -20.04 -6.19
N ASP A 192 -7.09 -19.14 -7.04
CA ASP A 192 -7.99 -19.55 -8.12
C ASP A 192 -7.23 -20.28 -9.24
N ALA A 193 -7.36 -21.60 -9.28
CA ALA A 193 -6.68 -22.47 -10.25
C ALA A 193 -6.93 -22.11 -11.73
N SER A 194 -8.05 -21.46 -12.04
CA SER A 194 -8.35 -21.02 -13.41
C SER A 194 -7.31 -20.05 -13.98
N ARG A 195 -6.52 -19.42 -13.10
CA ARG A 195 -5.47 -18.45 -13.48
C ARG A 195 -4.24 -19.10 -14.09
N TRP A 196 -4.01 -20.39 -13.85
CA TRP A 196 -2.89 -21.13 -14.44
C TRP A 196 -3.25 -22.40 -15.20
N GLU A 197 -4.52 -22.80 -15.22
CA GLU A 197 -4.98 -23.92 -16.05
C GLU A 197 -4.61 -23.80 -17.54
N SER A 198 -4.48 -22.57 -18.05
CA SER A 198 -4.13 -22.30 -19.45
C SER A 198 -2.71 -21.78 -19.66
N LEU A 199 -1.90 -21.72 -18.60
CA LEU A 199 -0.51 -21.25 -18.69
C LEU A 199 0.40 -22.37 -19.18
N GLU A 200 1.10 -22.10 -20.28
CA GLU A 200 2.19 -22.95 -20.75
C GLU A 200 3.51 -22.46 -20.12
N CYS A 201 3.81 -22.93 -18.90
CA CYS A 201 5.12 -22.71 -18.31
C CYS A 201 6.20 -23.38 -19.17
N ALA A 202 7.29 -22.67 -19.45
CA ALA A 202 8.40 -23.19 -20.25
C ALA A 202 9.17 -24.27 -19.48
N GLY A 203 8.59 -25.48 -19.41
CA GLY A 203 9.17 -26.60 -18.65
C GLY A 203 8.30 -27.84 -18.48
N MET A 204 7.00 -27.82 -18.84
CA MET A 204 6.12 -29.01 -18.78
C MET A 204 5.94 -29.74 -20.12
N LYS A 205 6.99 -29.81 -20.95
CA LYS A 205 7.04 -30.82 -22.02
C LYS A 205 8.25 -31.72 -21.77
N GLU A 206 7.94 -33.02 -21.72
CA GLU A 206 8.79 -34.21 -21.57
C GLU A 206 8.87 -34.71 -20.10
N GLU A 207 8.48 -35.94 -19.75
CA GLU A 207 8.47 -37.19 -20.53
C GLU A 207 7.21 -38.06 -20.32
N LEU A 208 6.76 -38.66 -21.43
CA LEU A 208 6.02 -39.92 -21.51
C LEU A 208 7.01 -41.09 -21.36
#